data_AF-A0A2V5W5G6-F1
#
_entry.id   AF-A0A2V5W5G6-F1
#
_cell.length_a   1.000
_cell.length_b   1.000
_cell.length_c   1.000
_cell.angle_alpha   90.00
_cell.angle_beta   90.00
_cell.angle_gamma   90.00
#
_symmetry.space_group_name_H-M   'P 1'
#
loop_
_entity.id
_entity.type
_entity.pdbx_description
1 polymer ?
#
loop_
_entity_poly.entity_id
_entity_poly.type
_entity_poly.pdbx_seq_one_letter_code
_entity_poly.pdbx_strand_id
1 'polypeptide(L)'
;MRLPIFVAPIFFALLIRADGPSDNLPDKVRRIPPPGIKIPDADRVELERGAAELGAQIESLGVELKGKPALLDLLPDVQIYHKAVDWALRYDEFYKSNEVQFARAMLILGQDRAKALQQGVAPWMNATGLVVRGYLSRIDGSVQPYGLIVPASYQPASAQKFRLDFWFHGRGEQLSEFAFIYDRLKSPGEFTPPNTFVLHLYGRYCNANRFAGEVDLSEALESVRRRYPIDENRLVVRGFSMGGAACWDFATHYAGLWAAAAPGAGFSETADFLKVFQNESLKPSWYEQKLWHLYDAT
;
A
#
# COMPACT_ATOMS: atom_id res chain seq x y z
N MET A 1 21.54 28.83 24.87
CA MET A 1 20.29 28.13 25.27
C MET A 1 19.19 28.55 24.29
N ARG A 2 18.94 27.76 23.25
CA ARG A 2 17.92 28.06 22.22
C ARG A 2 16.77 27.08 22.42
N LEU A 3 15.58 27.60 22.74
CA LEU A 3 14.34 26.80 22.80
C LEU A 3 14.00 26.27 21.40
N PRO A 4 13.58 25.01 21.24
CA PRO A 4 13.00 24.55 20.00
C PRO A 4 11.54 25.02 19.91
N ILE A 5 11.22 25.72 18.82
CA ILE A 5 9.85 26.04 18.44
C ILE A 5 9.21 24.73 17.97
N PHE A 6 8.26 24.21 18.76
CA PHE A 6 7.39 23.14 18.32
C PHE A 6 6.42 23.71 17.28
N VAL A 7 6.67 23.41 16.01
CA VAL A 7 5.65 23.57 14.97
C VAL A 7 4.71 22.37 15.10
N ALA A 8 3.58 22.58 15.76
CA ALA A 8 2.49 21.62 15.75
C ALA A 8 1.96 21.50 14.30
N PRO A 9 1.83 20.30 13.73
CA PRO A 9 1.19 20.14 12.44
C PRO A 9 -0.30 20.46 12.63
N ILE A 10 -0.74 21.55 12.02
CA ILE A 10 -2.17 21.86 11.88
C ILE A 10 -2.71 20.84 10.89
N PHE A 11 -3.28 19.74 11.41
CA PHE A 11 -4.11 18.84 10.62
C PHE A 11 -5.37 19.60 10.24
N PHE A 12 -5.44 20.05 8.98
CA PHE A 12 -6.74 20.28 8.36
C PHE A 12 -7.42 18.91 8.29
N ALA A 13 -8.26 18.62 9.28
CA ALA A 13 -9.27 17.58 9.15
C ALA A 13 -10.19 18.02 8.00
N LEU A 14 -9.88 17.58 6.78
CA LEU A 14 -10.90 17.45 5.76
C LEU A 14 -12.04 16.68 6.41
N LEU A 15 -13.25 17.26 6.42
CA LEU A 15 -14.47 16.59 6.83
C LEU A 15 -14.72 15.44 5.85
N ILE A 16 -14.01 14.33 6.06
CA ILE A 16 -14.29 13.06 5.42
C ILE A 16 -15.61 12.62 6.03
N ARG A 17 -16.72 12.78 5.30
CA ARG A 17 -17.97 12.11 5.65
C ARG A 17 -17.70 10.61 5.51
N ALA A 18 -17.66 9.91 6.64
CA ALA A 18 -17.50 8.46 6.65
C ALA A 18 -18.78 7.79 6.10
N ASP A 19 -18.69 6.51 5.76
CA ASP A 19 -19.78 5.77 5.10
C ASP A 19 -21.02 5.72 5.99
N GLY A 20 -22.09 6.40 5.56
CA GLY A 20 -23.34 6.51 6.32
C GLY A 20 -24.44 5.65 5.70
N PRO A 21 -25.70 5.77 6.17
CA PRO A 21 -26.80 4.95 5.66
C PRO A 21 -27.05 5.08 4.15
N SER A 22 -26.60 6.19 3.54
CA SER A 22 -26.65 6.40 2.09
C SER A 22 -25.72 5.48 1.30
N ASP A 23 -24.59 5.08 1.88
CA ASP A 23 -23.59 4.21 1.23
C ASP A 23 -24.00 2.73 1.31
N ASN A 24 -25.00 2.40 2.14
CA ASN A 24 -25.63 1.08 2.21
C ASN A 24 -26.72 0.86 1.14
N LEU A 25 -26.97 1.84 0.27
CA LEU A 25 -27.91 1.72 -0.85
C LEU A 25 -27.15 1.22 -2.10
N PRO A 26 -27.33 -0.05 -2.53
CA PRO A 26 -26.52 -0.64 -3.61
C PRO A 26 -26.55 0.17 -4.92
N ASP A 27 -27.69 0.79 -5.24
CA ASP A 27 -27.87 1.58 -6.46
C ASP A 27 -27.32 3.01 -6.37
N LYS A 28 -26.82 3.42 -5.19
CA LYS A 28 -26.30 4.78 -4.93
C LYS A 28 -24.88 4.77 -4.33
N VAL A 29 -24.19 3.64 -4.42
CA VAL A 29 -22.81 3.52 -3.93
C VAL A 29 -21.93 4.51 -4.68
N ARG A 30 -21.35 5.44 -3.93
CA ARG A 30 -20.41 6.42 -4.47
C ARG A 30 -19.17 5.69 -4.96
N ARG A 31 -18.72 6.03 -6.17
CA ARG A 31 -17.46 5.53 -6.72
C ARG A 31 -16.29 6.04 -5.87
N ILE A 32 -15.47 5.12 -5.36
CA ILE A 32 -14.20 5.40 -4.70
C ILE A 32 -13.12 4.55 -5.38
N PRO A 33 -12.06 5.15 -5.94
CA PRO A 33 -11.83 6.60 -6.03
C PRO A 33 -12.81 7.35 -6.96
N PRO A 34 -13.11 8.64 -6.72
CA PRO A 34 -13.97 9.43 -7.61
C PRO A 34 -13.31 9.67 -8.97
N PRO A 35 -14.06 10.04 -10.03
CA PRO A 35 -13.43 10.46 -11.28
C PRO A 35 -12.47 11.65 -11.07
N GLY A 36 -11.32 11.57 -11.71
CA GLY A 36 -10.27 12.59 -11.70
C GLY A 36 -10.52 13.73 -12.70
N ILE A 37 -9.50 14.56 -12.85
CA ILE A 37 -9.48 15.66 -13.83
C ILE A 37 -9.14 15.14 -15.23
N LYS A 38 -9.64 15.83 -16.25
CA LYS A 38 -9.17 15.61 -17.63
C LYS A 38 -7.73 16.13 -17.75
N ILE A 39 -6.79 15.26 -18.13
CA ILE A 39 -5.44 15.65 -18.54
C ILE A 39 -5.42 16.06 -20.03
N PRO A 40 -4.44 16.87 -20.49
CA PRO A 40 -4.32 17.24 -21.90
C PRO A 40 -4.26 16.02 -22.82
N ASP A 41 -4.92 16.09 -23.98
CA ASP A 41 -5.04 14.95 -24.91
C ASP A 41 -3.66 14.48 -25.42
N ALA A 42 -2.72 15.40 -25.62
CA ALA A 42 -1.34 15.08 -25.99
C ALA A 42 -0.60 14.28 -24.90
N ASP A 43 -0.78 14.67 -23.63
CA ASP A 43 -0.19 13.96 -22.48
C ASP A 43 -0.80 12.57 -22.33
N ARG A 44 -2.12 12.44 -22.52
CA ARG A 44 -2.80 11.15 -22.49
C ARG A 44 -2.27 10.19 -23.55
N VAL A 45 -2.19 10.63 -24.80
CA VAL A 45 -1.67 9.80 -25.91
C VAL A 45 -0.22 9.39 -25.67
N GLU A 46 0.60 10.29 -25.14
CA GLU A 46 1.99 9.97 -24.77
C GLU A 46 2.06 8.89 -23.69
N LEU A 47 1.29 9.03 -22.61
CA LEU A 47 1.28 8.08 -21.50
C LEU A 47 0.70 6.73 -21.90
N GLU A 48 -0.36 6.70 -22.71
CA GLU A 48 -0.95 5.47 -23.25
C GLU A 48 0.05 4.69 -24.11
N ARG A 49 0.80 5.39 -24.97
CA ARG A 49 1.87 4.77 -25.75
C ARG A 49 2.97 4.22 -24.83
N GLY A 50 3.42 5.00 -23.86
CA GLY A 50 4.48 4.55 -22.94
C GLY A 50 4.06 3.37 -22.06
N ALA A 51 2.79 3.32 -21.64
CA ALA A 51 2.21 2.18 -20.94
C ALA A 51 2.18 0.94 -21.85
N ALA A 52 1.71 1.07 -23.10
CA ALA A 52 1.71 -0.03 -24.06
C ALA A 52 3.12 -0.58 -24.35
N GLU A 53 4.11 0.31 -24.50
CA GLU A 53 5.52 -0.07 -24.68
C GLU A 53 6.06 -0.87 -23.48
N LEU A 54 5.81 -0.40 -22.25
CA LEU A 54 6.23 -1.11 -21.04
C LEU A 54 5.48 -2.45 -20.88
N GLY A 55 4.19 -2.51 -21.21
CA GLY A 55 3.39 -3.73 -21.22
C GLY A 55 4.00 -4.80 -22.13
N ALA A 56 4.34 -4.42 -23.37
CA ALA A 56 4.99 -5.33 -24.32
C ALA A 56 6.37 -5.82 -23.82
N GLN A 57 7.16 -4.95 -23.18
CA GLN A 57 8.44 -5.34 -22.57
C GLN A 57 8.25 -6.35 -21.43
N ILE A 58 7.25 -6.15 -20.57
CA ILE A 58 6.91 -7.07 -19.47
C ILE A 58 6.54 -8.46 -20.03
N GLU A 59 5.74 -8.52 -21.09
CA GLU A 59 5.37 -9.79 -21.72
C GLU A 59 6.59 -10.53 -22.29
N SER A 60 7.48 -9.82 -23.00
CA SER A 60 8.73 -10.38 -23.51
C SER A 60 9.61 -10.91 -22.37
N LEU A 61 9.78 -10.13 -21.32
CA LEU A 61 10.55 -10.53 -20.13
C LEU A 61 9.97 -11.77 -19.46
N GLY A 62 8.65 -11.87 -19.37
CA GLY A 62 7.98 -13.06 -18.82
C GLY A 62 8.35 -14.34 -19.58
N VAL A 63 8.58 -14.26 -20.88
CA VAL A 63 9.04 -15.38 -21.72
C VAL A 63 10.54 -15.62 -21.57
N GLU A 64 11.35 -14.56 -21.68
CA GLU A 64 12.81 -14.61 -21.60
C GLU A 64 13.33 -15.14 -20.26
N LEU A 65 12.62 -14.82 -19.16
CA LEU A 65 13.00 -15.20 -17.80
C LEU A 65 12.46 -16.56 -17.35
N LYS A 66 11.72 -17.32 -18.20
CA LYS A 66 11.18 -18.65 -17.84
C LYS A 66 12.24 -19.62 -17.30
N GLY A 67 13.46 -19.56 -17.85
CA GLY A 67 14.60 -20.36 -17.39
C GLY A 67 15.37 -19.78 -16.19
N LYS A 68 14.95 -18.64 -15.65
CA LYS A 68 15.65 -17.87 -14.60
C LYS A 68 14.68 -17.52 -13.45
N PRO A 69 14.24 -18.51 -12.64
CA PRO A 69 13.16 -18.32 -11.67
C PRO A 69 13.43 -17.20 -10.65
N ALA A 70 14.68 -17.00 -10.21
CA ALA A 70 15.04 -15.94 -9.28
C ALA A 70 14.84 -14.53 -9.86
N LEU A 71 15.00 -14.35 -11.18
CA LEU A 71 14.74 -13.07 -11.84
C LEU A 71 13.27 -12.92 -12.22
N LEU A 72 12.62 -14.01 -12.64
CA LEU A 72 11.19 -14.01 -12.96
C LEU A 72 10.35 -13.62 -11.74
N ASP A 73 10.76 -14.04 -10.55
CA ASP A 73 10.13 -13.67 -9.28
C ASP A 73 10.24 -12.15 -8.96
N LEU A 74 11.11 -11.42 -9.64
CA LEU A 74 11.22 -9.96 -9.54
C LEU A 74 10.40 -9.23 -10.61
N LEU A 75 9.73 -9.93 -11.53
CA LEU A 75 8.87 -9.31 -12.55
C LEU A 75 7.75 -8.43 -11.94
N PRO A 76 7.13 -8.78 -10.79
CA PRO A 76 6.17 -7.89 -10.14
C PRO A 76 6.73 -6.52 -9.77
N ASP A 77 8.04 -6.41 -9.50
CA ASP A 77 8.71 -5.13 -9.21
C ASP A 77 8.73 -4.18 -10.43
N VAL A 78 8.48 -4.69 -11.64
CA VAL A 78 8.27 -3.91 -12.88
C VAL A 78 6.79 -3.67 -13.12
N GLN A 79 5.97 -4.72 -12.99
CA GLN A 79 4.55 -4.71 -13.36
C GLN A 79 3.72 -3.68 -12.59
N ILE A 80 4.09 -3.39 -11.34
CA ILE A 80 3.39 -2.38 -10.53
C ILE A 80 3.44 -0.97 -11.15
N TYR A 81 4.53 -0.60 -11.83
CA TYR A 81 4.65 0.73 -12.45
C TYR A 81 3.80 0.84 -13.71
N HIS A 82 3.78 -0.22 -14.51
CA HIS A 82 2.87 -0.33 -15.65
C HIS A 82 1.42 -0.24 -15.18
N LYS A 83 1.01 -1.10 -14.23
CA LYS A 83 -0.35 -1.17 -13.71
C LYS A 83 -0.80 0.18 -13.15
N ALA A 84 0.05 0.85 -12.37
CA ALA A 84 -0.28 2.15 -11.79
C ALA A 84 -0.62 3.20 -12.85
N VAL A 85 0.13 3.28 -13.95
CA VAL A 85 -0.11 4.26 -15.01
C VAL A 85 -1.27 3.86 -15.92
N ASP A 86 -1.33 2.59 -16.33
CA ASP A 86 -2.42 2.04 -17.14
C ASP A 86 -3.78 2.21 -16.44
N TRP A 87 -3.87 1.90 -15.14
CA TRP A 87 -5.11 2.03 -14.38
C TRP A 87 -5.50 3.49 -14.16
N ALA A 88 -4.53 4.37 -13.88
CA ALA A 88 -4.80 5.80 -13.77
C ALA A 88 -5.35 6.40 -15.07
N LEU A 89 -4.88 5.95 -16.23
CA LEU A 89 -5.41 6.35 -17.54
C LEU A 89 -6.79 5.76 -17.83
N ARG A 90 -6.97 4.46 -17.56
CA ARG A 90 -8.19 3.69 -17.87
C ARG A 90 -9.38 4.10 -17.01
N TYR A 91 -9.12 4.42 -15.74
CA TYR A 91 -10.16 4.74 -14.77
C TYR A 91 -10.25 6.24 -14.46
N ASP A 92 -9.49 7.09 -15.17
CA ASP A 92 -9.44 8.54 -14.95
C ASP A 92 -9.07 8.92 -13.52
N GLU A 93 -7.94 8.42 -13.00
CA GLU A 93 -7.53 8.61 -11.60
C GLU A 93 -6.37 9.61 -11.44
N PHE A 94 -6.28 10.59 -12.33
CA PHE A 94 -5.44 11.77 -12.16
C PHE A 94 -6.24 12.86 -11.45
N TYR A 95 -5.79 13.35 -10.31
CA TYR A 95 -6.47 14.38 -9.53
C TYR A 95 -5.75 15.73 -9.58
N LYS A 96 -4.49 15.76 -10.02
CA LYS A 96 -3.68 16.98 -10.13
C LYS A 96 -2.90 16.99 -11.44
N SER A 97 -2.78 18.16 -12.07
CA SER A 97 -2.07 18.29 -13.35
C SER A 97 -0.60 17.88 -13.29
N ASN A 98 0.05 18.04 -12.14
CA ASN A 98 1.43 17.62 -11.94
C ASN A 98 1.60 16.08 -11.87
N GLU A 99 0.52 15.31 -11.73
CA GLU A 99 0.56 13.84 -11.72
C GLU A 99 0.94 13.25 -13.08
N VAL A 100 0.71 13.98 -14.17
CA VAL A 100 1.20 13.60 -15.51
C VAL A 100 2.72 13.41 -15.52
N GLN A 101 3.47 14.31 -14.88
CA GLN A 101 4.92 14.19 -14.80
C GLN A 101 5.36 12.98 -13.97
N PHE A 102 4.57 12.61 -12.96
CA PHE A 102 4.84 11.43 -12.15
C PHE A 102 4.51 10.13 -12.89
N ALA A 103 3.47 10.11 -13.72
CA ALA A 103 3.21 8.98 -14.63
C ALA A 103 4.37 8.75 -15.59
N ARG A 104 4.92 9.82 -16.21
CA ARG A 104 6.14 9.72 -17.02
C ARG A 104 7.31 9.11 -16.23
N ALA A 105 7.55 9.60 -15.01
CA ALA A 105 8.63 9.10 -14.16
C ALA A 105 8.43 7.62 -13.76
N MET A 106 7.19 7.17 -13.51
CA MET A 106 6.89 5.77 -13.22
C MET A 106 7.12 4.87 -14.43
N LEU A 107 6.73 5.31 -15.63
CA LEU A 107 7.00 4.56 -16.86
C LEU A 107 8.51 4.40 -17.08
N ILE A 108 9.29 5.47 -16.92
CA ILE A 108 10.76 5.42 -17.01
C ILE A 108 11.32 4.43 -15.97
N LEU A 109 10.89 4.51 -14.71
CA LEU A 109 11.36 3.60 -13.66
C LEU A 109 10.99 2.13 -13.96
N GLY A 110 9.80 1.89 -14.50
CA GLY A 110 9.39 0.56 -14.97
C GLY A 110 10.28 0.05 -16.10
N GLN A 111 10.55 0.88 -17.11
CA GLN A 111 11.43 0.54 -18.24
C GLN A 111 12.88 0.29 -17.78
N ASP A 112 13.39 1.09 -16.85
CA ASP A 112 14.73 0.90 -16.27
C ASP A 112 14.82 -0.42 -15.51
N ARG A 113 13.80 -0.78 -14.72
CA ARG A 113 13.76 -2.08 -14.05
C ARG A 113 13.62 -3.24 -15.04
N ALA A 114 12.79 -3.10 -16.07
CA ALA A 114 12.64 -4.08 -17.14
C ALA A 114 14.00 -4.36 -17.82
N LYS A 115 14.71 -3.31 -18.21
CA LYS A 115 16.05 -3.40 -18.81
C LYS A 115 17.07 -4.04 -17.87
N ALA A 116 17.05 -3.70 -16.58
CA ALA A 116 17.92 -4.31 -15.59
C ALA A 116 17.67 -5.83 -15.48
N LEU A 117 16.40 -6.26 -15.42
CA LEU A 117 16.06 -7.70 -15.39
C LEU A 117 16.52 -8.41 -16.67
N GLN A 118 16.39 -7.77 -17.82
CA GLN A 118 16.90 -8.31 -19.09
C GLN A 118 18.41 -8.55 -19.04
N GLN A 119 19.14 -7.63 -18.41
CA GLN A 119 20.58 -7.71 -18.18
C GLN A 119 20.97 -8.68 -17.04
N GLY A 120 19.99 -9.28 -16.36
CA GLY A 120 20.21 -10.22 -15.27
C GLY A 120 20.55 -9.58 -13.94
N VAL A 121 20.28 -8.29 -13.76
CA VAL A 121 20.56 -7.54 -12.53
C VAL A 121 19.29 -6.92 -11.95
N ALA A 122 19.28 -6.70 -10.63
CA ALA A 122 18.17 -6.05 -9.94
C ALA A 122 18.69 -5.06 -8.89
N PRO A 123 19.16 -3.86 -9.30
CA PRO A 123 19.84 -2.92 -8.41
C PRO A 123 19.02 -2.53 -7.16
N TRP A 124 17.68 -2.48 -7.27
CA TRP A 124 16.78 -2.14 -6.16
C TRP A 124 16.78 -3.18 -5.03
N MET A 125 17.29 -4.40 -5.25
CA MET A 125 17.48 -5.39 -4.18
C MET A 125 18.49 -4.94 -3.12
N ASN A 126 19.44 -4.10 -3.52
CA ASN A 126 20.52 -3.61 -2.66
C ASN A 126 20.32 -2.15 -2.24
N ALA A 127 19.22 -1.51 -2.68
CA ALA A 127 18.94 -0.11 -2.36
C ALA A 127 18.54 0.04 -0.89
N THR A 128 19.02 1.13 -0.27
CA THR A 128 18.55 1.60 1.04
C THR A 128 17.63 2.82 0.87
N GLY A 129 16.92 3.21 1.92
CA GLY A 129 15.95 4.29 1.87
C GLY A 129 14.61 3.85 1.30
N LEU A 130 13.98 4.70 0.48
CA LEU A 130 12.65 4.47 -0.07
C LEU A 130 12.72 3.48 -1.24
N VAL A 131 12.08 2.33 -1.10
CA VAL A 131 12.02 1.31 -2.13
C VAL A 131 10.58 0.85 -2.29
N VAL A 132 10.04 0.96 -3.51
CA VAL A 132 8.74 0.37 -3.85
C VAL A 132 8.97 -0.99 -4.52
N ARG A 133 8.19 -1.98 -4.09
CA ARG A 133 8.29 -3.39 -4.51
C ARG A 133 6.92 -3.93 -4.88
N GLY A 134 6.88 -5.01 -5.64
CA GLY A 134 5.66 -5.69 -6.05
C GLY A 134 5.64 -7.17 -5.65
N TYR A 135 4.44 -7.73 -5.53
CA TYR A 135 4.22 -9.17 -5.44
C TYR A 135 2.98 -9.54 -6.26
N LEU A 136 2.88 -10.82 -6.62
CA LEU A 136 1.70 -11.39 -7.27
C LEU A 136 0.79 -11.96 -6.18
N SER A 137 -0.44 -11.45 -6.08
CA SER A 137 -1.39 -11.93 -5.10
C SER A 137 -2.02 -13.25 -5.53
N ARG A 138 -2.11 -14.21 -4.61
CA ARG A 138 -2.68 -15.53 -4.88
C ARG A 138 -4.21 -15.54 -4.91
N ILE A 139 -4.86 -14.50 -4.38
CA ILE A 139 -6.33 -14.41 -4.37
C ILE A 139 -6.87 -14.27 -5.80
N ASP A 140 -6.29 -13.35 -6.57
CA ASP A 140 -6.84 -12.90 -7.85
C ASP A 140 -5.80 -12.84 -8.98
N GLY A 141 -4.55 -13.23 -8.73
CA GLY A 141 -3.47 -13.15 -9.70
C GLY A 141 -3.06 -11.73 -10.07
N SER A 142 -3.52 -10.71 -9.33
CA SER A 142 -3.14 -9.32 -9.59
C SER A 142 -1.80 -8.99 -8.95
N VAL A 143 -1.07 -8.05 -9.56
CA VAL A 143 0.14 -7.50 -8.95
C VAL A 143 -0.20 -6.37 -7.99
N GLN A 144 0.40 -6.41 -6.81
CA GLN A 144 0.16 -5.46 -5.72
C GLN A 144 1.46 -4.79 -5.28
N PRO A 145 1.45 -3.45 -5.06
CA PRO A 145 2.61 -2.74 -4.56
C PRO A 145 2.70 -2.78 -3.03
N TYR A 146 3.91 -2.67 -2.51
CA TYR A 146 4.17 -2.23 -1.14
C TYR A 146 5.36 -1.26 -1.12
N GLY A 147 5.32 -0.33 -0.17
CA GLY A 147 6.44 0.57 0.10
C GLY A 147 7.32 -0.01 1.18
N LEU A 148 8.63 0.15 1.07
CA LEU A 148 9.60 -0.29 2.05
C LEU A 148 10.59 0.83 2.35
N ILE A 149 10.78 1.13 3.62
CA ILE A 149 11.92 1.92 4.08
C ILE A 149 12.99 0.93 4.51
N VAL A 150 14.06 0.86 3.73
CA VAL A 150 15.21 0.01 4.02
C VAL A 150 16.20 0.82 4.86
N PRO A 151 16.57 0.36 6.08
CA PRO A 151 17.43 1.16 6.96
C PRO A 151 18.82 1.35 6.34
N ALA A 152 19.44 2.51 6.58
CA ALA A 152 20.79 2.80 6.05
C ALA A 152 21.87 1.82 6.54
N SER A 153 21.63 1.18 7.69
CA SER A 153 22.48 0.13 8.25
C SER A 153 22.36 -1.22 7.53
N TYR A 154 21.38 -1.40 6.63
CA TYR A 154 21.21 -2.64 5.89
C TYR A 154 22.40 -2.86 4.96
N GLN A 155 23.00 -4.05 5.08
CA GLN A 155 24.04 -4.53 4.19
C GLN A 155 23.63 -5.90 3.67
N PRO A 156 23.59 -6.10 2.33
CA PRO A 156 23.33 -7.41 1.75
C PRO A 156 24.30 -8.47 2.31
N ALA A 157 23.80 -9.69 2.53
CA ALA A 157 24.55 -10.82 3.10
C ALA A 157 25.09 -10.64 4.54
N SER A 158 24.69 -9.59 5.26
CA SER A 158 24.95 -9.48 6.69
C SER A 158 24.13 -10.50 7.49
N ALA A 159 24.71 -11.03 8.57
CA ALA A 159 24.02 -11.89 9.53
C ALA A 159 23.06 -11.11 10.46
N GLN A 160 23.12 -9.78 10.44
CA GLN A 160 22.25 -8.93 11.26
C GLN A 160 20.79 -9.13 10.85
N LYS A 161 19.96 -9.52 11.82
CA LYS A 161 18.50 -9.51 11.66
C LYS A 161 17.91 -8.17 12.08
N PHE A 162 16.93 -7.71 11.33
CA PHE A 162 16.29 -6.41 11.52
C PHE A 162 14.86 -6.55 12.02
N ARG A 163 14.45 -5.62 12.87
CA ARG A 163 13.05 -5.39 13.20
C ARG A 163 12.28 -4.97 11.94
N LEU A 164 11.02 -5.38 11.84
CA LEU A 164 10.10 -4.96 10.80
C LEU A 164 8.86 -4.30 11.42
N ASP A 165 8.60 -3.05 11.05
CA ASP A 165 7.38 -2.35 11.39
C ASP A 165 6.46 -2.30 10.19
N PHE A 166 5.18 -2.57 10.39
CA PHE A 166 4.13 -2.35 9.40
C PHE A 166 3.45 -1.01 9.66
N TRP A 167 3.15 -0.30 8.58
CA TRP A 167 2.27 0.87 8.61
C TRP A 167 1.03 0.64 7.76
N PHE A 168 -0.13 0.81 8.40
CA PHE A 168 -1.43 0.82 7.76
C PHE A 168 -1.91 2.26 7.62
N HIS A 169 -2.16 2.68 6.37
CA HIS A 169 -2.56 4.05 6.08
C HIS A 169 -4.01 4.34 6.52
N GLY A 170 -4.30 5.62 6.73
CA GLY A 170 -5.66 6.10 6.95
C GLY A 170 -6.50 6.07 5.68
N ARG A 171 -7.79 6.43 5.80
CA ARG A 171 -8.70 6.52 4.66
C ARG A 171 -8.24 7.61 3.70
N GLY A 172 -8.15 7.27 2.42
CA GLY A 172 -7.83 8.18 1.33
C GLY A 172 -8.76 7.94 0.15
N GLU A 173 -9.75 8.80 -0.02
CA GLU A 173 -10.77 8.66 -1.09
C GLU A 173 -10.18 8.69 -2.51
N GLN A 174 -8.95 9.19 -2.68
CA GLN A 174 -8.21 9.22 -3.95
C GLN A 174 -7.09 8.17 -4.01
N LEU A 175 -7.01 7.28 -3.02
CA LEU A 175 -5.97 6.25 -2.98
C LEU A 175 -6.17 5.27 -4.14
N SER A 176 -5.16 5.16 -4.99
CA SER A 176 -5.02 4.13 -6.02
C SER A 176 -3.59 3.58 -5.96
N GLU A 177 -3.27 2.56 -6.74
CA GLU A 177 -1.88 2.09 -6.89
C GLU A 177 -0.96 3.24 -7.32
N PHE A 178 -1.44 4.11 -8.20
CA PHE A 178 -0.71 5.30 -8.64
C PHE A 178 -0.42 6.25 -7.47
N ALA A 179 -1.45 6.65 -6.73
CA ALA A 179 -1.29 7.57 -5.60
C ALA A 179 -0.39 6.96 -4.50
N PHE A 180 -0.54 5.66 -4.25
CA PHE A 180 0.28 4.93 -3.27
C PHE A 180 1.76 4.91 -3.67
N ILE A 181 2.09 4.46 -4.89
CA ILE A 181 3.48 4.40 -5.35
C ILE A 181 4.09 5.81 -5.40
N TYR A 182 3.31 6.81 -5.83
CA TYR A 182 3.73 8.20 -5.84
C TYR A 182 4.18 8.68 -4.44
N ASP A 183 3.39 8.40 -3.42
CA ASP A 183 3.70 8.77 -2.04
C ASP A 183 4.92 8.00 -1.50
N ARG A 184 5.00 6.69 -1.76
CA ARG A 184 6.10 5.83 -1.28
C ARG A 184 7.44 6.05 -1.97
N LEU A 185 7.45 6.67 -3.16
CA LEU A 185 8.69 7.12 -3.80
C LEU A 185 9.24 8.43 -3.24
N LYS A 186 8.47 9.16 -2.43
CA LYS A 186 8.80 10.53 -2.00
C LYS A 186 8.86 10.72 -0.49
N SER A 187 8.05 9.98 0.23
CA SER A 187 7.84 10.17 1.65
C SER A 187 8.18 8.90 2.42
N PRO A 188 9.00 8.99 3.49
CA PRO A 188 9.15 7.91 4.45
C PRO A 188 7.88 7.67 5.30
N GLY A 189 6.87 8.54 5.20
CA GLY A 189 5.69 8.48 6.05
C GLY A 189 5.97 8.96 7.47
N GLU A 190 5.21 8.45 8.44
CA GLU A 190 5.12 9.04 9.78
C GLU A 190 6.26 8.67 10.73
N PHE A 191 6.96 7.55 10.48
CA PHE A 191 8.02 7.07 11.38
C PHE A 191 9.09 6.28 10.62
N THR A 192 10.34 6.49 11.04
CA THR A 192 11.53 5.79 10.55
C THR A 192 12.43 5.41 11.73
N PRO A 193 12.05 4.37 12.50
CA PRO A 193 12.84 3.96 13.65
C PRO A 193 14.26 3.57 13.19
N PRO A 194 15.30 3.85 13.98
CA PRO A 194 16.66 3.50 13.61
C PRO A 194 16.79 1.98 13.42
N ASN A 195 17.60 1.57 12.46
CA ASN A 195 17.93 0.15 12.18
C ASN A 195 16.68 -0.74 12.04
N THR A 196 15.62 -0.23 11.40
CA THR A 196 14.32 -0.91 11.28
C THR A 196 13.82 -0.80 9.84
N PHE A 197 13.26 -1.89 9.31
CA PHE A 197 12.49 -1.85 8.08
C PHE A 197 11.08 -1.33 8.38
N VAL A 198 10.54 -0.47 7.52
CA VAL A 198 9.13 -0.07 7.60
C VAL A 198 8.40 -0.46 6.33
N LEU A 199 7.45 -1.38 6.43
CA LEU A 199 6.60 -1.85 5.34
C LEU A 199 5.31 -1.04 5.36
N HIS A 200 5.13 -0.21 4.34
CA HIS A 200 3.87 0.47 4.06
C HIS A 200 3.01 -0.44 3.20
N LEU A 201 1.88 -0.88 3.74
CA LEU A 201 0.97 -1.77 3.03
C LEU A 201 0.02 -0.95 2.16
N TYR A 202 -0.19 -1.36 0.91
CA TYR A 202 -1.24 -0.78 0.05
C TYR A 202 -2.64 -1.27 0.44
N GLY A 203 -2.77 -2.56 0.76
CA GLY A 203 -3.92 -3.07 1.50
C GLY A 203 -5.26 -3.11 0.76
N ARG A 204 -5.25 -2.95 -0.58
CA ARG A 204 -6.45 -2.86 -1.44
C ARG A 204 -7.37 -1.68 -1.09
N TYR A 205 -6.88 -0.47 -1.37
CA TYR A 205 -7.66 0.78 -1.28
C TYR A 205 -8.09 1.12 0.16
N CYS A 206 -9.34 1.55 0.35
CA CYS A 206 -9.87 2.02 1.62
C CYS A 206 -10.85 1.02 2.23
N ASN A 207 -10.35 -0.15 2.62
CA ASN A 207 -11.13 -1.23 3.23
C ASN A 207 -10.65 -1.60 4.64
N ALA A 208 -9.83 -0.74 5.27
CA ALA A 208 -9.15 -1.04 6.54
C ALA A 208 -8.34 -2.35 6.54
N ASN A 209 -7.75 -2.71 5.39
CA ASN A 209 -7.03 -3.95 5.17
C ASN A 209 -7.85 -5.22 5.46
N ARG A 210 -9.18 -5.16 5.36
CA ARG A 210 -10.04 -6.34 5.55
C ARG A 210 -10.05 -7.23 4.30
N PHE A 211 -10.35 -8.51 4.48
CA PHE A 211 -10.47 -9.50 3.40
C PHE A 211 -9.18 -9.59 2.55
N ALA A 212 -9.21 -9.11 1.31
CA ALA A 212 -8.04 -9.12 0.45
C ALA A 212 -6.87 -8.30 1.02
N GLY A 213 -7.14 -7.26 1.82
CA GLY A 213 -6.09 -6.47 2.47
C GLY A 213 -5.31 -7.24 3.56
N GLU A 214 -5.94 -8.22 4.18
CA GLU A 214 -5.35 -9.07 5.23
C GLU A 214 -4.44 -10.13 4.60
N VAL A 215 -4.85 -10.66 3.45
CA VAL A 215 -3.98 -11.52 2.66
C VAL A 215 -2.81 -10.73 2.09
N ASP A 216 -3.05 -9.51 1.58
CA ASP A 216 -2.00 -8.61 1.12
C ASP A 216 -0.94 -8.34 2.22
N LEU A 217 -1.35 -8.20 3.50
CA LEU A 217 -0.41 -8.11 4.63
C LEU A 217 0.52 -9.33 4.68
N SER A 218 -0.07 -10.53 4.65
CA SER A 218 0.65 -11.79 4.74
C SER A 218 1.59 -12.00 3.54
N GLU A 219 1.12 -11.70 2.33
CA GLU A 219 1.90 -11.82 1.10
C GLU A 219 3.03 -10.78 1.02
N ALA A 220 2.79 -9.55 1.48
CA ALA A 220 3.84 -8.53 1.60
C ALA A 220 4.89 -8.91 2.65
N LEU A 221 4.48 -9.48 3.79
CA LEU A 221 5.41 -10.00 4.81
C LEU A 221 6.26 -11.15 4.25
N GLU A 222 5.65 -12.12 3.57
CA GLU A 222 6.35 -13.23 2.92
C GLU A 222 7.38 -12.69 1.90
N SER A 223 6.94 -11.74 1.08
CA SER A 223 7.75 -11.04 0.09
C SER A 223 8.97 -10.37 0.72
N VAL A 224 8.82 -9.71 1.86
CA VAL A 224 9.92 -9.06 2.59
C VAL A 224 10.82 -10.10 3.27
N ARG A 225 10.28 -11.11 3.96
CA ARG A 225 11.06 -12.16 4.64
C ARG A 225 11.99 -12.94 3.71
N ARG A 226 11.55 -13.17 2.48
CA ARG A 226 12.37 -13.89 1.50
C ARG A 226 13.55 -13.07 0.97
N ARG A 227 13.48 -11.74 1.07
CA ARG A 227 14.44 -10.82 0.44
C ARG A 227 15.33 -10.08 1.45
N TYR A 228 14.91 -10.01 2.70
CA TYR A 228 15.59 -9.26 3.75
C TYR A 228 15.70 -10.08 5.04
N PRO A 229 16.79 -9.93 5.81
CA PRO A 229 16.99 -10.66 7.06
C PRO A 229 16.11 -10.07 8.17
N ILE A 230 14.84 -10.46 8.21
CA ILE A 230 13.89 -10.01 9.23
C ILE A 230 13.97 -10.88 10.47
N ASP A 231 13.89 -10.24 11.64
CA ASP A 231 13.74 -10.90 12.93
C ASP A 231 12.25 -11.13 13.24
N GLU A 232 11.82 -12.39 13.20
CA GLU A 232 10.43 -12.79 13.39
C GLU A 232 9.92 -12.53 14.81
N ASN A 233 10.81 -12.35 15.79
CA ASN A 233 10.44 -11.95 17.15
C ASN A 233 10.33 -10.43 17.32
N ARG A 234 10.51 -9.66 16.24
CA ARG A 234 10.45 -8.18 16.24
C ARG A 234 9.61 -7.67 15.08
N LEU A 235 8.42 -8.24 14.92
CA LEU A 235 7.38 -7.72 14.03
C LEU A 235 6.47 -6.76 14.82
N VAL A 236 6.26 -5.54 14.32
CA VAL A 236 5.42 -4.53 15.01
C VAL A 236 4.39 -3.96 14.05
N VAL A 237 3.13 -3.91 14.47
CA VAL A 237 2.04 -3.33 13.66
C VAL A 237 1.64 -1.96 14.16
N ARG A 238 1.40 -1.04 13.23
CA ARG A 238 1.03 0.35 13.51
C ARG A 238 0.08 0.85 12.44
N GLY A 239 -0.80 1.78 12.79
CA GLY A 239 -1.64 2.46 11.81
C GLY A 239 -2.44 3.59 12.41
N PHE A 240 -3.01 4.44 11.55
CA PHE A 240 -3.79 5.60 11.98
C PHE A 240 -5.18 5.66 11.34
N SER A 241 -6.20 6.06 12.11
CA SER A 241 -7.61 6.14 11.68
C SER A 241 -8.10 4.80 11.11
N MET A 242 -8.46 4.73 9.83
CA MET A 242 -8.77 3.47 9.16
C MET A 242 -7.66 2.41 9.33
N GLY A 243 -6.39 2.82 9.21
CA GLY A 243 -5.25 1.93 9.48
C GLY A 243 -5.06 1.62 10.96
N GLY A 244 -5.57 2.47 11.85
CA GLY A 244 -5.64 2.17 13.28
C GLY A 244 -6.63 1.05 13.57
N ALA A 245 -7.74 1.00 12.83
CA ALA A 245 -8.70 -0.10 12.91
C ALA A 245 -8.08 -1.41 12.39
N ALA A 246 -7.37 -1.35 11.25
CA ALA A 246 -6.57 -2.48 10.76
C ALA A 246 -5.52 -2.95 11.78
N CYS A 247 -4.91 -2.02 12.52
CA CYS A 247 -3.94 -2.35 13.56
C CYS A 247 -4.59 -3.09 14.74
N TRP A 248 -5.78 -2.66 15.19
CA TRP A 248 -6.54 -3.38 16.22
C TRP A 248 -6.92 -4.80 15.78
N ASP A 249 -7.45 -4.91 14.57
CA ASP A 249 -7.83 -6.18 13.93
C ASP A 249 -6.63 -7.14 13.93
N PHE A 250 -5.53 -6.75 13.28
CA PHE A 250 -4.37 -7.64 13.20
C PHE A 250 -3.74 -7.93 14.56
N ALA A 251 -3.67 -6.95 15.47
CA ALA A 251 -3.06 -7.13 16.78
C ALA A 251 -3.79 -8.19 17.62
N THR A 252 -5.11 -8.30 17.49
CA THR A 252 -5.94 -9.18 18.32
C THR A 252 -6.16 -10.54 17.66
N HIS A 253 -6.47 -10.57 16.37
CA HIS A 253 -6.70 -11.82 15.63
C HIS A 253 -5.41 -12.59 15.34
N TYR A 254 -4.26 -11.91 15.32
CA TYR A 254 -2.94 -12.51 15.12
C TYR A 254 -1.98 -12.22 16.27
N ALA A 255 -2.47 -12.20 17.52
CA ALA A 255 -1.72 -11.80 18.70
C ALA A 255 -0.37 -12.55 18.90
N GLY A 256 -0.24 -13.78 18.39
CA GLY A 256 1.01 -14.55 18.46
C GLY A 256 2.11 -14.10 17.50
N LEU A 257 1.82 -13.23 16.52
CA LEU A 257 2.78 -12.78 15.51
C LEU A 257 3.53 -11.50 15.90
N TRP A 258 2.96 -10.68 16.77
CA TRP A 258 3.42 -9.31 16.98
C TRP A 258 4.19 -9.13 18.28
N ALA A 259 5.35 -8.50 18.21
CA ALA A 259 6.10 -8.06 19.38
C ALA A 259 5.46 -6.82 20.05
N ALA A 260 4.77 -5.99 19.26
CA ALA A 260 4.03 -4.83 19.73
C ALA A 260 2.99 -4.37 18.70
N ALA A 261 1.98 -3.65 19.17
CA ALA A 261 0.99 -2.97 18.35
C ALA A 261 0.84 -1.50 18.78
N ALA A 262 0.60 -0.59 17.84
CA ALA A 262 0.29 0.81 18.12
C ALA A 262 -0.88 1.29 17.24
N PRO A 263 -2.14 0.95 17.60
CA PRO A 263 -3.32 1.44 16.91
C PRO A 263 -3.58 2.92 17.27
N GLY A 264 -3.58 3.81 16.27
CA GLY A 264 -3.82 5.24 16.46
C GLY A 264 -5.19 5.66 15.95
N ALA A 265 -6.04 6.23 16.81
CA ALA A 265 -7.35 6.80 16.46
C ALA A 265 -8.24 5.89 15.57
N GLY A 266 -8.06 4.57 15.67
CA GLY A 266 -8.86 3.56 14.97
C GLY A 266 -9.89 2.95 15.89
N PHE A 267 -11.00 2.49 15.31
CA PHE A 267 -12.02 1.76 16.04
C PHE A 267 -11.66 0.28 16.16
N SER A 268 -12.17 -0.37 17.21
CA SER A 268 -12.01 -1.81 17.45
C SER A 268 -13.34 -2.56 17.39
N GLU A 269 -14.47 -1.90 17.71
CA GLU A 269 -15.80 -2.50 17.71
C GLU A 269 -16.73 -1.80 16.72
N THR A 270 -17.38 -2.56 15.84
CA THR A 270 -18.24 -2.04 14.77
C THR A 270 -19.46 -1.32 15.34
N ALA A 271 -20.10 -1.89 16.35
CA ALA A 271 -21.30 -1.33 16.94
C ALA A 271 -21.04 0.03 17.62
N ASP A 272 -19.98 0.12 18.41
CA ASP A 272 -19.63 1.35 19.11
C ASP A 272 -19.12 2.43 18.16
N PHE A 273 -18.36 2.03 17.13
CA PHE A 273 -17.93 2.97 16.09
C PHE A 273 -19.12 3.63 15.39
N LEU A 274 -20.07 2.83 14.90
CA LEU A 274 -21.23 3.37 14.18
C LEU A 274 -22.13 4.20 15.10
N LYS A 275 -22.28 3.79 16.37
CA LYS A 275 -23.04 4.57 17.36
C LYS A 275 -22.39 5.90 17.69
N VAL A 276 -21.09 5.93 17.97
CA VAL A 276 -20.40 7.14 18.47
C VAL A 276 -20.01 8.06 17.32
N PHE A 277 -19.49 7.51 16.23
CA PHE A 277 -18.92 8.29 15.13
C PHE A 277 -19.98 8.69 14.10
N GLN A 278 -20.90 7.77 13.76
CA GLN A 278 -21.95 8.02 12.76
C GLN A 278 -23.29 8.41 13.37
N ASN A 279 -23.43 8.36 14.70
CA ASN A 279 -24.71 8.54 15.38
C ASN A 279 -25.79 7.58 14.83
N GLU A 280 -25.37 6.37 14.43
CA GLU A 280 -26.23 5.34 13.89
C GLU A 280 -26.75 4.41 14.99
N SER A 281 -28.06 4.18 14.98
CA SER A 281 -28.68 3.15 15.83
C SER A 281 -28.83 1.87 15.03
N LEU A 282 -27.92 0.92 15.27
CA LEU A 282 -27.94 -0.38 14.61
C LEU A 282 -29.03 -1.29 15.20
N LYS A 283 -29.69 -2.06 14.33
CA LYS A 283 -30.59 -3.16 14.71
C LYS A 283 -30.14 -4.46 14.01
N PRO A 284 -28.93 -4.96 14.33
CA PRO A 284 -28.37 -6.09 13.63
C PRO A 284 -29.13 -7.37 13.99
N SER A 285 -29.34 -8.21 12.99
CA SER A 285 -29.72 -9.60 13.16
C SER A 285 -28.66 -10.37 13.98
N TRP A 286 -29.03 -11.54 14.50
CA TRP A 286 -28.12 -12.37 15.28
C TRP A 286 -26.87 -12.80 14.47
N TYR A 287 -27.02 -12.99 13.15
CA TYR A 287 -25.91 -13.43 12.30
C TYR A 287 -24.99 -12.27 11.92
N GLU A 288 -25.50 -11.04 11.77
CA GLU A 288 -24.65 -9.85 11.58
C GLU A 288 -23.76 -9.62 12.81
N GLN A 289 -24.32 -9.72 14.01
CA GLN A 289 -23.54 -9.65 15.26
C GLN A 289 -22.48 -10.75 15.30
N LYS A 290 -22.84 -11.98 14.91
CA LYS A 290 -21.88 -13.08 14.85
C LYS A 290 -20.76 -12.83 13.84
N LEU A 291 -21.06 -12.21 12.69
CA LEU A 291 -20.08 -11.89 11.66
C LEU A 291 -19.19 -10.69 12.02
N TRP A 292 -19.60 -9.81 12.93
CA TRP A 292 -18.73 -8.74 13.42
C TRP A 292 -17.47 -9.28 14.10
N HIS A 293 -17.54 -10.42 14.77
CA HIS A 293 -16.37 -11.09 15.35
C HIS A 293 -15.32 -11.55 14.33
N LEU A 294 -15.54 -11.37 13.03
CA LEU A 294 -14.49 -11.53 12.02
C LEU A 294 -13.47 -10.37 12.05
N TYR A 295 -13.83 -9.20 12.60
CA TYR A 295 -12.99 -7.99 12.58
C TYR A 295 -13.01 -7.19 13.87
N ASP A 296 -14.07 -7.33 14.66
CA ASP A 296 -14.14 -6.70 15.98
C ASP A 296 -13.06 -7.32 16.88
N ALA A 297 -12.44 -6.50 17.72
CA ALA A 297 -11.26 -6.88 18.47
C ALA A 297 -11.58 -7.53 19.83
N THR A 298 -12.87 -7.66 20.18
CA THR A 298 -13.37 -8.22 21.44
C THR A 298 -14.47 -9.27 21.30
#